data_AF-A0A7S2CZK0-F1
#
_entry.id   AF-A0A7S2CZK0-F1
#
_cell.length_a   1.000
_cell.length_b   1.000
_cell.length_c   1.000
_cell.angle_alpha   90.00
_cell.angle_beta   90.00
_cell.angle_gamma   90.00
#
_symmetry.space_group_name_H-M   'P 1'
#
loop_
_entity.id
_entity.type
_entity.pdbx_description
1 polymer ?
#
loop_
_entity_poly.entity_id
_entity_poly.type
_entity_poly.pdbx_seq_one_letter_code
_entity_poly.pdbx_strand_id
1 'polypeptide(L)'
;TTEGGGEVDTVTGVQRRRQPRGSTGSESKNELLSKADLTEEEIAERRRKAKAQQEYIEKLGTKKATNPEGELEARDFNHWKRKNLVPEGAKVFCMTGWYPCIKEALLGRGWHQNTEKESFFFDLKWTLRSTELNQSQLLPWQLTNHFLKNTAITTKVGILRSLRSLTWHSNAHSDVIFPRGYDLNSPDELAGFMDDFRRGTALGTLKNLMAELGVDLTHHLKDADALSKEKGDDNDDANANGGGGGDNDNG
;
A
#
# COMPACT_ATOMS: atom_id res chain seq x y z
N THR A 1 -62.87 33.82 27.86
CA THR A 1 -63.23 35.18 28.29
C THR A 1 -61.96 35.99 28.36
N THR A 2 -61.97 37.14 27.66
CA THR A 2 -61.06 38.31 27.72
C THR A 2 -59.57 38.06 27.42
N GLU A 3 -59.04 38.52 26.27
CA GLU A 3 -58.55 39.91 25.99
C GLU A 3 -57.37 40.27 26.91
N GLY A 4 -56.21 40.77 26.48
CA GLY A 4 -55.84 41.59 25.34
C GLY A 4 -54.82 42.62 25.87
N GLY A 5 -53.76 42.93 25.13
CA GLY A 5 -52.79 43.98 25.52
C GLY A 5 -51.42 43.79 24.90
N GLY A 6 -51.16 44.50 23.79
CA GLY A 6 -49.84 44.60 23.16
C GLY A 6 -49.04 45.80 23.69
N GLU A 7 -47.75 45.88 23.33
CA GLU A 7 -47.14 47.03 22.62
C GLU A 7 -45.66 46.76 22.23
N VAL A 8 -45.43 46.63 20.92
CA VAL A 8 -44.43 47.26 20.01
C VAL A 8 -42.93 47.46 20.39
N ASP A 9 -42.09 46.83 19.56
CA ASP A 9 -40.76 47.14 18.96
C ASP A 9 -39.54 47.68 19.74
N THR A 10 -38.39 46.99 19.57
CA THR A 10 -37.33 47.44 18.63
C THR A 10 -36.18 46.41 18.44
N VAL A 11 -36.04 45.99 17.18
CA VAL A 11 -34.82 45.71 16.37
C VAL A 11 -33.56 45.13 17.03
N THR A 12 -33.18 43.90 16.63
CA THR A 12 -31.86 43.57 16.03
C THR A 12 -31.89 42.14 15.47
N GLY A 13 -31.78 42.01 14.15
CA GLY A 13 -31.95 40.74 13.43
C GLY A 13 -30.63 39.98 13.23
N VAL A 14 -30.62 38.69 13.60
CA VAL A 14 -29.71 37.67 13.09
C VAL A 14 -30.50 36.37 12.93
N GLN A 15 -31.05 36.11 11.74
CA GLN A 15 -31.83 34.90 11.46
C GLN A 15 -30.93 33.83 10.80
N ARG A 16 -30.61 32.78 11.56
CA ARG A 16 -30.05 31.52 11.07
C ARG A 16 -31.11 30.79 10.23
N ARG A 17 -30.79 30.45 8.98
CA ARG A 17 -31.67 29.68 8.09
C ARG A 17 -31.27 28.19 8.08
N ARG A 18 -32.11 27.35 8.66
CA ARG A 18 -32.10 25.88 8.50
C ARG A 18 -32.90 25.50 7.24
N GLN A 19 -32.34 24.61 6.42
CA GLN A 19 -32.97 24.00 5.24
C GLN A 19 -33.69 22.70 5.63
N PRO A 20 -34.88 22.40 5.07
CA PRO A 20 -35.40 21.05 4.97
C PRO A 20 -35.44 20.52 3.52
N ARG A 21 -35.66 19.21 3.43
CA ARG A 21 -35.41 18.24 2.34
C ARG A 21 -36.44 18.26 1.20
N GLY A 22 -36.05 17.74 0.02
CA GLY A 22 -36.90 16.80 -0.75
C GLY A 22 -37.14 17.05 -2.25
N SER A 23 -36.34 16.36 -3.08
CA SER A 23 -36.66 15.60 -4.32
C SER A 23 -37.38 16.18 -5.56
N THR A 24 -36.86 15.73 -6.71
CA THR A 24 -37.45 15.53 -8.06
C THR A 24 -37.38 16.67 -9.08
N GLY A 25 -37.07 16.31 -10.33
CA GLY A 25 -37.30 17.15 -11.52
C GLY A 25 -36.06 17.43 -12.37
N SER A 26 -35.74 16.50 -13.27
CA SER A 26 -34.89 16.69 -14.45
C SER A 26 -35.49 17.71 -15.42
N GLU A 27 -34.65 18.58 -16.00
CA GLU A 27 -34.52 18.84 -17.45
C GLU A 27 -33.94 20.23 -17.77
N SER A 28 -33.13 20.24 -18.83
CA SER A 28 -32.81 21.40 -19.68
C SER A 28 -31.82 22.44 -19.17
N LYS A 29 -30.53 22.10 -19.25
CA LYS A 29 -29.47 23.06 -19.64
C LYS A 29 -28.73 22.53 -20.86
N ASN A 30 -29.46 22.50 -21.97
CA ASN A 30 -28.85 22.46 -23.29
C ASN A 30 -29.25 23.76 -23.98
N GLU A 31 -28.39 24.78 -23.89
CA GLU A 31 -28.03 25.63 -25.02
C GLU A 31 -26.96 26.64 -24.61
N LEU A 32 -26.08 26.94 -25.58
CA LEU A 32 -25.02 27.95 -25.60
C LEU A 32 -23.63 27.54 -25.07
N LEU A 33 -23.02 26.56 -25.75
CA LEU A 33 -21.57 26.55 -25.98
C LEU A 33 -21.32 26.83 -27.47
N SER A 34 -20.60 27.92 -27.74
CA SER A 34 -20.28 28.45 -29.07
C SER A 34 -19.55 27.45 -29.96
N LYS A 35 -20.01 27.32 -31.21
CA LYS A 35 -19.25 26.70 -32.30
C LYS A 35 -18.02 27.59 -32.58
N ALA A 36 -16.87 27.25 -32.01
CA ALA A 36 -15.61 27.76 -32.50
C ALA A 36 -15.32 27.07 -33.84
N ASP A 37 -15.11 27.86 -34.90
CA ASP A 37 -14.63 27.36 -36.19
C ASP A 37 -13.22 26.80 -35.98
N LEU A 38 -13.15 25.48 -35.81
CA LEU A 38 -11.90 24.74 -35.67
C LEU A 38 -11.20 24.71 -37.01
N THR A 39 -9.90 24.98 -37.00
CA THR A 39 -9.07 24.94 -38.21
C THR A 39 -9.06 23.54 -38.82
N GLU A 40 -8.83 23.44 -40.13
CA GLU A 40 -8.76 22.13 -40.82
C GLU A 40 -7.71 21.20 -40.20
N GLU A 41 -6.64 21.76 -39.65
CA GLU A 41 -5.57 21.03 -38.98
C GLU A 41 -6.04 20.44 -37.63
N GLU A 42 -6.79 21.18 -36.83
CA GLU A 42 -7.39 20.68 -35.58
C GLU A 42 -8.46 19.61 -35.84
N ILE A 43 -9.22 19.74 -36.93
CA ILE A 43 -10.18 18.72 -37.37
C ILE A 43 -9.44 17.45 -37.81
N ALA A 44 -8.33 17.59 -38.55
CA ALA A 44 -7.50 16.47 -38.97
C ALA A 44 -6.82 15.77 -37.78
N GLU A 45 -6.35 16.52 -36.79
CA GLU A 45 -5.76 15.97 -35.57
C GLU A 45 -6.79 15.21 -34.73
N ARG A 46 -8.00 15.78 -34.56
CA ARG A 46 -9.12 15.08 -33.89
C ARG A 46 -9.50 13.79 -34.60
N ARG A 47 -9.53 13.79 -35.95
CA ARG A 47 -9.77 12.58 -36.74
C ARG A 47 -8.66 11.54 -36.56
N ARG A 48 -7.39 11.95 -36.52
CA ARG A 48 -6.26 11.04 -36.21
C ARG A 48 -6.37 10.44 -34.82
N LYS A 49 -6.66 11.25 -33.81
CA LYS A 49 -6.84 10.79 -32.42
C LYS A 49 -8.03 9.84 -32.29
N ALA A 50 -9.16 10.17 -32.92
CA ALA A 50 -10.34 9.30 -32.94
C ALA A 50 -10.03 7.97 -33.64
N LYS A 51 -9.34 7.99 -34.79
CA LYS A 51 -8.93 6.77 -35.50
C LYS A 51 -7.96 5.91 -34.68
N ALA A 52 -6.96 6.52 -34.05
CA ALA A 52 -6.02 5.82 -33.18
C ALA A 52 -6.72 5.22 -31.94
N GLN A 53 -7.67 5.94 -31.36
CA GLN A 53 -8.49 5.44 -30.24
C GLN A 53 -9.40 4.29 -30.69
N GLN A 54 -9.96 4.36 -31.89
CA GLN A 54 -10.81 3.33 -32.44
C GLN A 54 -10.02 2.07 -32.81
N GLU A 55 -8.83 2.21 -33.40
CA GLU A 55 -7.87 1.12 -33.60
C GLU A 55 -7.39 0.51 -32.27
N TYR A 56 -7.25 1.32 -31.21
CA TYR A 56 -6.92 0.83 -29.87
C TYR A 56 -8.08 0.04 -29.24
N ILE A 57 -9.32 0.52 -29.39
CA ILE A 57 -10.54 -0.18 -28.94
C ILE A 57 -10.75 -1.47 -29.76
N GLU A 58 -10.46 -1.45 -31.05
CA GLU A 58 -10.53 -2.62 -31.92
C GLU A 58 -9.43 -3.64 -31.58
N LYS A 59 -8.22 -3.21 -31.20
CA LYS A 59 -7.19 -4.09 -30.61
C LYS A 59 -7.58 -4.67 -29.25
N LEU A 60 -8.40 -3.96 -28.48
CA LEU A 60 -9.00 -4.48 -27.24
C LEU A 60 -10.14 -5.48 -27.54
N GLY A 61 -10.92 -5.26 -28.60
CA GLY A 61 -12.03 -6.13 -29.04
C GLY A 61 -11.63 -7.34 -29.88
N THR A 62 -10.46 -7.29 -30.54
CA THR A 62 -9.85 -8.40 -31.30
C THR A 62 -8.94 -9.27 -30.45
N LYS A 63 -9.02 -9.16 -29.11
CA LYS A 63 -8.89 -10.36 -28.28
C LYS A 63 -10.01 -11.30 -28.72
N LYS A 64 -9.73 -12.07 -29.78
CA LYS A 64 -10.46 -13.28 -30.13
C LYS A 64 -10.63 -14.00 -28.81
N ALA A 65 -11.86 -14.06 -28.32
CA ALA A 65 -12.18 -14.84 -27.13
C ALA A 65 -11.60 -16.22 -27.40
N THR A 66 -10.48 -16.53 -26.76
CA THR A 66 -10.07 -17.91 -26.60
C THR A 66 -11.25 -18.55 -25.92
N ASN A 67 -11.82 -19.52 -26.61
CA ASN A 67 -13.10 -20.12 -26.28
C ASN A 67 -13.11 -20.45 -24.77
N PRO A 68 -13.96 -19.84 -23.93
CA PRO A 68 -13.99 -20.11 -22.48
C PRO A 68 -14.32 -21.57 -22.17
N GLU A 69 -14.80 -22.31 -23.17
CA GLU A 69 -15.16 -23.72 -23.11
C GLU A 69 -13.94 -24.65 -22.97
N GLY A 70 -12.72 -24.20 -23.30
CA GLY A 70 -11.53 -25.07 -23.26
C GLY A 70 -11.01 -25.38 -21.85
N GLU A 71 -11.13 -24.43 -20.91
CA GLU A 71 -10.57 -24.55 -19.56
C GLU A 71 -11.55 -25.14 -18.54
N LEU A 72 -12.87 -24.99 -18.74
CA LEU A 72 -13.89 -25.59 -17.87
C LEU A 72 -13.97 -27.13 -17.99
N GLU A 73 -13.31 -27.73 -18.98
CA GLU A 73 -13.30 -29.18 -19.18
C GLU A 73 -12.24 -29.92 -18.37
N ALA A 74 -11.15 -29.25 -17.98
CA ALA A 74 -10.08 -29.93 -17.27
C ALA A 74 -10.45 -30.14 -15.79
N ARG A 75 -10.85 -31.37 -15.46
CA ARG A 75 -11.20 -31.76 -14.08
C ARG A 75 -10.03 -31.62 -13.10
N ASP A 76 -8.81 -31.83 -13.57
CA ASP A 76 -7.60 -31.78 -12.77
C ASP A 76 -6.37 -31.34 -13.58
N PHE A 77 -5.27 -31.05 -12.87
CA PHE A 77 -4.04 -30.54 -13.46
C PHE A 77 -3.35 -31.55 -14.41
N ASN A 78 -3.47 -32.85 -14.15
CA ASN A 78 -2.88 -33.88 -15.00
C ASN A 78 -3.65 -34.04 -16.32
N HIS A 79 -4.97 -33.92 -16.27
CA HIS A 79 -5.82 -33.83 -17.46
C HIS A 79 -5.48 -32.60 -18.29
N TRP A 80 -5.28 -31.44 -17.65
CA TRP A 80 -4.81 -30.24 -18.34
C TRP A 80 -3.45 -30.48 -19.02
N LYS A 81 -2.48 -31.12 -18.34
CA LYS A 81 -1.18 -31.45 -18.94
C LYS A 81 -1.32 -32.35 -20.18
N ARG A 82 -2.09 -33.44 -20.10
CA ARG A 82 -2.33 -34.34 -21.24
C ARG A 82 -2.99 -33.62 -22.43
N LYS A 83 -4.01 -32.80 -22.17
CA LYS A 83 -4.71 -32.01 -23.21
C LYS A 83 -3.78 -31.02 -23.91
N ASN A 84 -2.83 -30.44 -23.18
CA ASN A 84 -1.87 -29.47 -23.70
C ASN A 84 -0.53 -30.11 -24.13
N LEU A 85 -0.46 -31.44 -24.24
CA LEU A 85 0.73 -32.18 -24.65
C LEU A 85 1.97 -31.88 -23.78
N VAL A 86 1.73 -31.57 -22.51
CA VAL A 86 2.77 -31.35 -21.51
C VAL A 86 3.18 -32.72 -20.94
N PRO A 87 4.47 -33.08 -20.98
CA PRO A 87 4.94 -34.31 -20.35
C PRO A 87 4.58 -34.34 -18.86
N GLU A 88 4.22 -35.49 -18.33
CA GLU A 88 3.70 -35.62 -16.95
C GLU A 88 4.71 -35.11 -15.90
N GLY A 89 6.01 -35.36 -16.11
CA GLY A 89 7.09 -34.86 -15.27
C GLY A 89 7.50 -33.41 -15.52
N ALA A 90 6.99 -32.75 -16.56
CA ALA A 90 7.32 -31.36 -16.84
C ALA A 90 6.56 -30.43 -15.91
N LYS A 91 7.24 -29.37 -15.46
CA LYS A 91 6.64 -28.31 -14.66
C LYS A 91 6.03 -27.25 -15.57
N VAL A 92 4.94 -26.65 -15.12
CA VAL A 92 4.18 -25.65 -15.86
C VAL A 92 4.35 -24.30 -15.18
N PHE A 93 4.66 -23.26 -15.94
CA PHE A 93 4.63 -21.90 -15.41
C PHE A 93 3.63 -21.03 -16.15
N CYS A 94 3.05 -20.08 -15.43
CA CYS A 94 2.25 -18.99 -15.96
C CYS A 94 2.98 -17.67 -15.70
N MET A 95 2.88 -16.71 -16.61
CA MET A 95 3.45 -15.38 -16.38
C MET A 95 2.57 -14.23 -16.88
N THR A 96 2.54 -13.16 -16.11
CA THR A 96 1.98 -11.87 -16.51
C THR A 96 3.10 -10.82 -16.59
N GLY A 97 2.95 -9.86 -17.51
CA GLY A 97 3.99 -8.88 -17.81
C GLY A 97 5.05 -9.37 -18.79
N TRP A 98 6.08 -8.56 -18.98
CA TRP A 98 7.16 -8.81 -19.94
C TRP A 98 8.46 -9.14 -19.20
N TYR A 99 8.79 -10.43 -19.12
CA TYR A 99 10.00 -10.94 -18.46
C TYR A 99 10.75 -11.96 -19.32
N PRO A 100 11.43 -11.53 -20.40
CA PRO A 100 12.11 -12.44 -21.33
C PRO A 100 13.14 -13.35 -20.63
N CYS A 101 13.96 -12.77 -19.74
CA CYS A 101 14.99 -13.52 -19.02
C CYS A 101 14.40 -14.67 -18.17
N ILE A 102 13.27 -14.44 -17.50
CA ILE A 102 12.59 -15.45 -16.69
C ILE A 102 11.96 -16.50 -17.59
N LYS A 103 11.31 -16.07 -18.68
CA LYS A 103 10.71 -16.97 -19.67
C LYS A 103 11.75 -17.92 -20.26
N GLU A 104 12.84 -17.37 -20.78
CA GLU A 104 13.94 -18.12 -21.39
C GLU A 104 14.59 -19.06 -20.37
N ALA A 105 14.82 -18.59 -19.14
CA ALA A 105 15.36 -19.41 -18.07
C ALA A 105 14.46 -20.61 -17.72
N LEU A 106 13.14 -20.44 -17.66
CA LEU A 106 12.21 -21.53 -17.35
C LEU A 106 12.08 -22.50 -18.53
N LEU A 107 11.94 -21.98 -19.76
CA LEU A 107 11.92 -22.81 -20.97
C LEU A 107 13.21 -23.63 -21.13
N GLY A 108 14.38 -23.03 -20.87
CA GLY A 108 15.67 -23.71 -20.89
C GLY A 108 15.82 -24.81 -19.84
N ARG A 109 15.00 -24.79 -18.78
CA ARG A 109 14.90 -25.87 -17.77
C ARG A 109 13.89 -26.96 -18.16
N GLY A 110 13.30 -26.89 -19.36
CA GLY A 110 12.27 -27.81 -19.82
C GLY A 110 10.89 -27.55 -19.21
N TRP A 111 10.65 -26.37 -18.63
CA TRP A 111 9.31 -26.01 -18.16
C TRP A 111 8.41 -25.63 -19.32
N HIS A 112 7.12 -25.92 -19.18
CA HIS A 112 6.11 -25.58 -20.17
C HIS A 112 5.40 -24.28 -19.79
N GLN A 113 5.24 -23.36 -20.75
CA GLN A 113 4.48 -22.14 -20.53
C GLN A 113 2.98 -22.40 -20.72
N ASN A 114 2.18 -22.18 -19.68
CA ASN A 114 0.75 -21.96 -19.83
C ASN A 114 0.54 -20.49 -20.24
N THR A 115 -0.03 -20.26 -21.42
CA THR A 115 -0.31 -18.92 -21.95
C THR A 115 -1.56 -18.28 -21.35
N GLU A 116 -2.45 -19.08 -20.76
CA GLU A 116 -3.68 -18.63 -20.11
C GLU A 116 -3.36 -18.03 -18.74
N LYS A 117 -3.38 -16.70 -18.66
CA LYS A 117 -2.91 -15.93 -17.49
C LYS A 117 -3.77 -16.10 -16.25
N GLU A 118 -5.05 -16.38 -16.44
CA GLU A 118 -6.02 -16.59 -15.37
C GLU A 118 -6.18 -18.05 -14.97
N SER A 119 -5.43 -18.95 -15.63
CA SER A 119 -5.47 -20.37 -15.36
C SER A 119 -5.02 -20.70 -13.94
N PHE A 120 -5.67 -21.68 -13.33
CA PHE A 120 -5.27 -22.29 -12.05
C PHE A 120 -4.25 -23.42 -12.23
N PHE A 121 -3.95 -23.80 -13.47
CA PHE A 121 -3.06 -24.91 -13.81
C PHE A 121 -1.63 -24.43 -14.03
N PHE A 122 -0.88 -24.34 -12.94
CA PHE A 122 0.54 -24.00 -12.93
C PHE A 122 1.24 -24.59 -11.70
N ASP A 123 2.53 -24.86 -11.82
CA ASP A 123 3.46 -25.09 -10.72
C ASP A 123 4.03 -23.75 -10.21
N LEU A 124 4.29 -22.79 -11.10
CA LEU A 124 4.77 -21.44 -10.78
C LEU A 124 3.96 -20.37 -11.51
N LYS A 125 3.43 -19.39 -10.79
CA LYS A 125 2.84 -18.18 -11.41
C LYS A 125 3.71 -16.97 -11.09
N TRP A 126 4.30 -16.39 -12.13
CA TRP A 126 5.09 -15.16 -12.02
C TRP A 126 4.25 -13.96 -12.43
N THR A 127 3.98 -13.03 -11.52
CA THR A 127 3.19 -11.84 -11.84
C THR A 127 3.94 -10.55 -11.57
N LEU A 128 3.56 -9.48 -12.28
CA LEU A 128 4.09 -8.14 -12.04
C LEU A 128 3.57 -7.55 -10.73
N ARG A 129 2.26 -7.68 -10.47
CA ARG A 129 1.64 -7.18 -9.24
C ARG A 129 1.07 -8.32 -8.42
N SER A 130 1.14 -8.19 -7.10
CA SER A 130 0.51 -9.14 -6.16
C SER A 130 -1.00 -9.20 -6.33
N THR A 131 -1.65 -8.12 -6.78
CA THR A 131 -3.10 -8.06 -7.04
C THR A 131 -3.57 -8.87 -8.24
N GLU A 132 -2.66 -9.30 -9.11
CA GLU A 132 -2.96 -10.21 -10.23
C GLU A 132 -2.99 -11.68 -9.80
N LEU A 133 -2.84 -11.94 -8.50
CA LEU A 133 -2.80 -13.27 -7.94
C LEU A 133 -3.85 -13.39 -6.83
N ASN A 134 -4.78 -14.32 -7.00
CA ASN A 134 -5.73 -14.64 -5.95
C ASN A 134 -5.11 -15.65 -4.97
N GLN A 135 -4.49 -15.12 -3.93
CA GLN A 135 -3.65 -15.92 -3.04
C GLN A 135 -4.44 -16.91 -2.15
N SER A 136 -5.75 -16.69 -1.96
CA SER A 136 -6.63 -17.61 -1.24
C SER A 136 -6.99 -18.87 -2.05
N GLN A 137 -6.76 -18.84 -3.36
CA GLN A 137 -7.03 -19.96 -4.27
C GLN A 137 -5.77 -20.77 -4.61
N LEU A 138 -4.61 -20.41 -4.05
CA LEU A 138 -3.39 -21.17 -4.26
C LEU A 138 -3.44 -22.51 -3.54
N LEU A 139 -3.00 -23.55 -4.24
CA LEU A 139 -2.78 -24.86 -3.65
C LEU A 139 -1.40 -24.90 -2.95
N PRO A 140 -1.21 -25.74 -1.92
CA PRO A 140 0.03 -25.74 -1.10
C PRO A 140 1.34 -25.95 -1.88
N TRP A 141 1.27 -26.62 -3.04
CA TRP A 141 2.43 -26.89 -3.89
C TRP A 141 2.67 -25.82 -4.97
N GLN A 142 1.76 -24.86 -5.14
CA GLN A 142 1.87 -23.82 -6.14
C GLN A 142 2.79 -22.70 -5.66
N LEU A 143 3.71 -22.30 -6.53
CA LEU A 143 4.70 -21.28 -6.24
C LEU A 143 4.31 -19.95 -6.87
N THR A 144 4.65 -18.86 -6.19
CA THR A 144 4.48 -17.50 -6.67
C THR A 144 5.67 -16.64 -6.28
N ASN A 145 5.86 -15.52 -6.97
CA ASN A 145 6.92 -14.56 -6.68
C ASN A 145 6.50 -13.47 -5.66
N HIS A 146 5.38 -13.64 -4.96
CA HIS A 146 4.83 -12.62 -4.05
C HIS A 146 4.56 -13.21 -2.67
N PHE A 147 5.18 -12.64 -1.63
CA PHE A 147 4.81 -12.93 -0.25
C PHE A 147 3.55 -12.17 0.16
N LEU A 148 2.69 -12.82 0.95
CA LEU A 148 1.54 -12.14 1.57
C LEU A 148 2.01 -11.03 2.50
N LYS A 149 1.20 -9.97 2.57
CA LYS A 149 1.29 -8.93 3.62
C LYS A 149 2.71 -8.35 3.77
N ASN A 150 3.44 -8.18 2.68
CA ASN A 150 4.79 -7.63 2.68
C ASN A 150 4.88 -6.14 3.06
N THR A 151 3.74 -5.48 3.27
CA THR A 151 3.65 -4.04 3.58
C THR A 151 4.41 -3.64 4.85
N ALA A 152 4.61 -4.59 5.77
CA ALA A 152 5.44 -4.42 6.97
C ALA A 152 6.91 -4.07 6.66
N ILE A 153 7.42 -4.41 5.47
CA ILE A 153 8.81 -4.10 5.08
C ILE A 153 8.89 -3.29 3.78
N THR A 154 7.89 -3.39 2.90
CA THR A 154 7.88 -2.72 1.59
C THR A 154 7.27 -1.32 1.61
N THR A 155 6.78 -0.85 2.76
CA THR A 155 6.29 0.51 2.93
C THR A 155 7.13 1.26 3.95
N LYS A 156 7.27 2.59 3.78
CA LYS A 156 8.03 3.43 4.73
C LYS A 156 7.50 3.34 6.15
N VAL A 157 6.18 3.44 6.32
CA VAL A 157 5.54 3.34 7.65
C VAL A 157 5.64 1.91 8.19
N GLY A 158 5.47 0.90 7.34
CA GLY A 158 5.60 -0.50 7.76
C GLY A 158 6.98 -0.82 8.30
N ILE A 159 8.04 -0.47 7.56
CA ILE A 159 9.41 -0.79 8.00
C ILE A 159 9.78 0.01 9.24
N LEU A 160 9.37 1.28 9.33
CA LEU A 160 9.56 2.12 10.51
C LEU A 160 8.96 1.47 11.76
N ARG A 161 7.71 0.99 11.68
CA ARG A 161 7.04 0.31 12.79
C ARG A 161 7.71 -1.02 13.13
N SER A 162 8.07 -1.81 12.13
CA SER A 162 8.73 -3.11 12.33
C SER A 162 10.10 -2.98 13.01
N LEU A 163 10.86 -1.93 12.68
CA LEU A 163 12.16 -1.68 13.29
C LEU A 163 12.07 -1.10 14.71
N ARG A 164 10.99 -0.40 15.09
CA ARG A 164 10.82 0.04 16.48
C ARG A 164 10.64 -1.11 17.46
N SER A 165 10.04 -2.20 17.01
CA SER A 165 9.98 -3.46 17.76
C SER A 165 11.27 -4.28 17.69
N LEU A 166 12.35 -3.77 17.08
CA LEU A 166 13.62 -4.52 16.96
C LEU A 166 14.21 -4.90 18.31
N THR A 167 13.98 -4.07 19.34
CA THR A 167 14.44 -4.33 20.71
C THR A 167 13.90 -5.64 21.30
N TRP A 168 12.75 -6.14 20.82
CA TRP A 168 12.24 -7.46 21.21
C TRP A 168 12.97 -8.63 20.55
N HIS A 169 13.75 -8.37 19.51
CA HIS A 169 14.42 -9.40 18.70
C HIS A 169 15.94 -9.30 18.73
N SER A 170 16.49 -8.14 19.13
CA SER A 170 17.91 -7.85 19.14
C SER A 170 18.21 -6.81 20.20
N ASN A 171 19.40 -6.90 20.80
CA ASN A 171 19.88 -5.90 21.76
C ASN A 171 20.35 -4.59 21.09
N ALA A 172 20.10 -4.41 19.79
CA ALA A 172 20.45 -3.23 19.04
C ALA A 172 19.24 -2.29 18.89
N HIS A 173 19.45 -1.00 19.18
CA HIS A 173 18.47 0.03 18.91
C HIS A 173 18.31 0.27 17.40
N SER A 174 17.09 0.53 16.93
CA SER A 174 16.79 0.76 15.50
C SER A 174 17.62 1.88 14.89
N ASP A 175 17.92 2.90 15.68
CA ASP A 175 18.61 4.12 15.23
C ASP A 175 20.06 3.88 14.79
N VAL A 176 20.64 2.72 15.12
CA VAL A 176 21.99 2.33 14.69
C VAL A 176 22.01 1.89 13.22
N ILE A 177 20.91 1.32 12.74
CA ILE A 177 20.82 0.70 11.40
C ILE A 177 19.82 1.40 10.48
N PHE A 178 18.97 2.26 11.02
CA PHE A 178 17.91 2.93 10.29
C PHE A 178 17.78 4.40 10.73
N PRO A 179 17.68 5.37 9.80
CA PRO A 179 17.45 6.76 10.16
C PRO A 179 16.17 6.93 10.98
N ARG A 180 16.21 7.77 12.02
CA ARG A 180 15.02 8.11 12.79
C ARG A 180 13.90 8.57 11.87
N GLY A 181 12.69 8.06 12.14
CA GLY A 181 11.49 8.39 11.37
C GLY A 181 10.27 8.42 12.27
N TYR A 182 9.22 9.11 11.80
CA TYR A 182 7.95 9.29 12.50
C TYR A 182 6.79 9.18 11.51
N ASP A 183 5.72 8.50 11.91
CA ASP A 183 4.43 8.49 11.22
C ASP A 183 3.59 9.67 11.70
N LEU A 184 3.58 10.74 10.92
CA LEU A 184 2.91 11.99 11.27
C LEU A 184 1.38 11.88 11.31
N ASN A 185 0.81 10.75 10.87
CA ASN A 185 -0.62 10.48 11.06
C ASN A 185 -0.94 10.00 12.48
N SER A 186 0.07 9.58 13.24
CA SER A 186 -0.05 9.25 14.66
C SER A 186 0.20 10.51 15.50
N PRO A 187 -0.78 10.98 16.31
CA PRO A 187 -0.61 12.16 17.16
C PRO A 187 0.58 12.06 18.11
N ASP A 188 0.82 10.88 18.67
CA ASP A 188 1.91 10.64 19.62
C ASP A 188 3.27 10.75 18.93
N GLU A 189 3.38 10.19 17.72
CA GLU A 189 4.62 10.28 16.95
C GLU A 189 4.87 11.66 16.38
N LEU A 190 3.80 12.39 16.02
CA LEU A 190 3.91 13.79 15.63
C LEU A 190 4.46 14.64 16.79
N ALA A 191 3.98 14.44 18.02
CA ALA A 191 4.53 15.10 19.19
C ALA A 191 6.01 14.74 19.40
N GLY A 192 6.35 13.44 19.29
CA GLY A 192 7.74 12.97 19.36
C GLY A 192 8.64 13.61 18.30
N PHE A 193 8.14 13.75 17.06
CA PHE A 193 8.83 14.44 15.97
C PHE A 193 9.07 15.92 16.31
N MET A 194 8.06 16.63 16.80
CA MET A 194 8.19 18.06 17.14
C MET A 194 9.28 18.27 18.19
N ASP A 195 9.33 17.40 19.19
CA ASP A 195 10.35 17.48 20.23
C ASP A 195 11.74 17.10 19.71
N ASP A 196 11.86 16.08 18.85
CA ASP A 196 13.16 15.74 18.22
C ASP A 196 13.65 16.86 17.29
N PHE A 197 12.73 17.51 16.56
CA PHE A 197 13.06 18.65 15.72
C PHE A 197 13.58 19.84 16.54
N ARG A 198 12.94 20.16 17.67
CA ARG A 198 13.39 21.20 18.60
C ARG A 198 14.77 20.87 19.17
N ARG A 199 14.99 19.63 19.61
CA ARG A 199 16.29 19.15 20.10
C ARG A 199 17.37 19.22 19.02
N GLY A 200 17.07 18.76 17.82
CA GLY A 200 17.99 18.81 16.68
C GLY A 200 18.38 20.24 16.31
N THR A 201 17.43 21.16 16.33
CA THR A 201 17.68 22.59 16.08
C THR A 201 18.56 23.20 17.18
N ALA A 202 18.24 22.97 18.45
CA ALA A 202 19.04 23.46 19.57
C ALA A 202 20.47 22.91 19.54
N LEU A 203 20.62 21.61 19.26
CA LEU A 203 21.92 20.96 19.10
C LEU A 203 22.70 21.53 17.91
N GLY A 204 22.02 21.82 16.80
CA GLY A 204 22.61 22.47 15.63
C GLY A 204 23.14 23.86 15.94
N THR A 205 22.34 24.68 16.61
CA THR A 205 22.76 26.02 17.07
C THR A 205 23.97 25.95 18.00
N LEU A 206 23.96 25.00 18.95
CA LEU A 206 25.09 24.81 19.86
C LEU A 206 26.37 24.39 19.10
N LYS A 207 26.26 23.42 18.19
CA LYS A 207 27.40 22.98 17.36
C LYS A 207 27.98 24.14 16.55
N ASN A 208 27.13 24.99 15.98
CA ASN A 208 27.57 26.16 15.21
C ASN A 208 28.32 27.17 16.10
N LEU A 209 27.74 27.53 17.26
CA LEU A 209 28.38 28.45 18.21
C LEU A 209 29.74 27.91 18.67
N MET A 210 29.83 26.62 18.93
CA MET A 210 31.08 26.01 19.37
C MET A 210 32.15 25.98 18.28
N ALA A 211 31.74 25.79 17.02
CA ALA A 211 32.64 25.93 15.88
C ALA A 211 33.17 27.37 15.75
N GLU A 212 32.32 28.39 15.96
CA GLU A 212 32.73 29.80 15.95
C GLU A 212 33.69 30.14 17.11
N LEU A 213 33.47 29.56 18.30
CA LEU A 213 34.33 29.75 19.46
C LEU A 213 35.59 28.88 19.46
N GLY A 214 35.78 28.02 18.45
CA GLY A 214 36.94 27.14 18.32
C GLY A 214 37.03 26.04 19.37
N VAL A 215 35.90 25.60 19.94
CA VAL A 215 35.85 24.54 20.97
C VAL A 215 35.66 23.18 20.30
N ASP A 216 36.67 22.31 20.40
CA ASP A 216 36.61 20.93 19.89
C ASP A 216 35.98 19.96 20.92
N LEU A 217 34.80 19.45 20.60
CA LEU A 217 34.02 18.51 21.42
C LEU A 217 34.36 17.04 21.18
N THR A 218 35.20 16.71 20.19
CA THR A 218 35.49 15.30 19.84
C THR A 218 36.10 14.52 21.00
N HIS A 219 36.69 15.21 21.98
CA HIS A 219 37.23 14.61 23.20
C HIS A 219 36.18 14.28 24.27
N HIS A 220 35.04 14.97 24.33
CA HIS A 220 34.03 14.79 25.41
C HIS A 220 32.83 13.90 25.00
N LEU A 221 32.61 13.67 23.71
CA LEU A 221 31.51 12.81 23.24
C LEU A 221 31.77 11.31 23.47
N LYS A 222 33.01 10.90 23.69
CA LYS A 222 33.37 9.49 23.98
C LYS A 222 32.91 9.04 25.37
N ASP A 223 32.85 9.97 26.33
CA ASP A 223 32.48 9.66 27.72
C ASP A 223 30.96 9.56 27.91
N ALA A 224 30.18 10.32 27.12
CA ALA A 224 28.72 10.31 27.18
C ALA A 224 28.10 9.01 26.61
N ASP A 225 28.74 8.41 25.62
CA ASP A 225 28.30 7.14 25.00
C ASP A 225 28.64 5.91 25.88
N ALA A 226 29.60 6.06 26.80
CA ALA A 226 29.85 5.08 27.86
C ALA A 226 28.81 5.18 28.98
N LEU A 227 28.41 6.40 29.36
CA LEU A 227 27.43 6.66 30.43
C LEU A 227 25.98 6.28 30.04
N SER A 228 25.64 6.30 28.74
CA SER A 228 24.33 5.86 28.23
C SER A 228 24.18 4.33 28.20
N LYS A 229 25.30 3.59 28.11
CA LYS A 229 25.32 2.12 28.17
C LYS A 229 25.13 1.58 29.59
N GLU A 230 25.56 2.30 30.62
CA GLU A 230 25.42 1.84 32.02
C GLU A 230 24.01 2.05 32.61
N LYS A 231 23.19 2.95 32.06
CA LYS A 231 21.84 3.23 32.58
C LYS A 231 20.73 2.29 32.05
N GLY A 232 21.08 1.32 31.21
CA GLY A 232 20.12 0.41 30.56
C GLY A 232 19.79 -0.88 31.34
N ASP A 233 20.51 -1.20 32.41
CA ASP A 233 20.44 -2.54 33.05
C ASP A 233 19.64 -2.62 34.36
N ASP A 234 19.18 -1.50 34.93
CA ASP A 234 18.67 -1.48 36.32
C ASP A 234 17.13 -1.40 36.48
N ASN A 235 16.31 -1.72 35.47
CA ASN A 235 14.85 -1.48 35.57
C ASN A 235 13.92 -2.59 35.05
N ASP A 236 14.28 -3.86 35.23
CA ASP A 236 13.41 -5.01 34.87
C ASP A 236 13.07 -5.98 36.02
N ASP A 237 13.20 -5.57 37.29
CA ASP A 237 12.74 -6.36 38.45
C ASP A 237 11.60 -5.70 39.23
N ALA A 238 10.45 -5.48 38.59
CA ALA A 238 9.22 -5.12 39.31
C ALA A 238 7.91 -5.41 38.56
N ASN A 239 7.67 -6.62 38.03
CA ASN A 239 6.29 -7.14 37.95
C ASN A 239 6.19 -8.66 37.71
N ALA A 240 6.59 -9.46 38.69
CA ALA A 240 6.26 -10.89 38.71
C ALA A 240 5.75 -11.31 40.09
N ASN A 241 4.54 -10.86 40.46
CA ASN A 241 3.76 -11.58 41.46
C ASN A 241 2.25 -11.31 41.35
N GLY A 242 1.48 -12.37 41.07
CA GLY A 242 0.02 -12.36 41.23
C GLY A 242 -0.73 -13.33 40.31
N GLY A 243 -0.90 -14.58 40.76
CA GLY A 243 -2.01 -15.42 40.29
C GLY A 243 -1.69 -16.89 40.04
N GLY A 244 -1.39 -17.64 41.11
CA GLY A 244 -1.54 -19.09 41.11
C GLY A 244 -3.00 -19.50 41.36
N GLY A 245 -3.39 -20.64 40.78
CA GLY A 245 -4.65 -21.33 40.98
C GLY A 245 -5.23 -21.76 39.62
N GLY A 246 -5.51 -23.02 39.33
CA GLY A 246 -5.48 -24.27 40.07
C GLY A 246 -6.10 -25.30 39.12
N ASP A 247 -5.65 -26.55 39.26
CA ASP A 247 -6.11 -27.70 38.48
C ASP A 247 -7.64 -27.83 38.43
N ASN A 248 -8.15 -28.34 37.31
CA ASN A 248 -9.23 -29.32 37.34
C ASN A 248 -9.27 -30.11 36.03
N ASP A 249 -8.77 -31.34 36.12
CA ASP A 249 -9.25 -32.49 35.36
C ASP A 249 -10.75 -32.70 35.61
N ASN A 250 -11.54 -32.86 34.54
CA ASN A 250 -12.54 -33.93 34.43
C ASN A 250 -13.19 -33.97 33.04
N GLY A 251 -13.25 -35.17 32.45
CA GLY A 251 -14.29 -35.57 31.48
C GLY A 251 -13.94 -35.46 30.01
#